data_AF-A0A0A1X8A2-F1
#
_entry.id   AF-A0A0A1X8A2-F1
#
_cell.length_a   1.000
_cell.length_b   1.000
_cell.length_c   1.000
_cell.angle_alpha   90.00
_cell.angle_beta   90.00
_cell.angle_gamma   90.00
#
_symmetry.space_group_name_H-M   'P 1'
#
loop_
_entity.id
_entity.type
_entity.pdbx_description
1 polymer ?
#
loop_
_entity_poly.entity_id
_entity_poly.type
_entity_poly.pdbx_seq_one_letter_code
_entity_poly.pdbx_strand_id
1 'polypeptide(L)'
;MDEDATLTNFKVLYVVTQLCGLTMIILVGCWVGIHFGGVGGTDNPKLEFNWHPLFMTIGLLFLYGNSILVYRGFRNVRKKTLKLAHAGIHLTAFVLTVIALITVFDSHNLANPPIPNMYSLHSWMGMGAVIVFGLQYVAGFTAYLAPGWREALKVAYMPLHIYFGLFGFVLAIASALMGITEKAIFAIPDYSSFSSAGVMANTIGCFYVIFGALVVYLVTEGSYKRKPIPEDTVLLTGVNE
;
A
#
# COMPACT_ATOMS: atom_id res chain seq x y z
N MET A 1 4.32 -29.32 -12.40
CA MET A 1 3.18 -28.48 -12.82
C MET A 1 3.57 -27.82 -14.11
N ASP A 2 2.71 -27.88 -15.12
CA ASP A 2 2.96 -27.25 -16.41
C ASP A 2 3.20 -25.72 -16.25
N GLU A 3 4.24 -25.18 -16.88
CA GLU A 3 4.62 -23.76 -16.75
C GLU A 3 3.49 -22.85 -17.27
N ASP A 4 2.75 -23.33 -18.28
CA ASP A 4 1.60 -22.63 -18.86
C ASP A 4 0.40 -22.58 -17.91
N ALA A 5 0.11 -23.68 -17.22
CA ALA A 5 -0.94 -23.73 -16.18
C ALA A 5 -0.61 -22.79 -15.01
N THR A 6 0.66 -22.77 -14.59
CA THR A 6 1.16 -21.90 -13.52
C THR A 6 0.97 -20.42 -13.87
N LEU A 7 1.34 -20.02 -15.09
CA LEU A 7 1.20 -18.64 -15.54
C LEU A 7 -0.26 -18.23 -15.73
N THR A 8 -1.12 -19.15 -16.15
CA THR A 8 -2.57 -18.92 -16.26
C THR A 8 -3.17 -18.62 -14.90
N ASN A 9 -2.85 -19.43 -13.88
CA ASN A 9 -3.31 -19.19 -12.51
C ASN A 9 -2.84 -17.83 -11.97
N PHE A 10 -1.57 -17.48 -12.19
CA PHE A 10 -1.06 -16.15 -11.82
C PHE A 10 -1.87 -15.02 -12.45
N LYS A 11 -2.14 -15.08 -13.76
CA LYS A 11 -2.87 -14.02 -14.47
C LYS A 11 -4.27 -13.84 -13.91
N VAL A 12 -5.00 -14.93 -13.67
CA VAL A 12 -6.36 -14.88 -13.10
C VAL A 12 -6.32 -14.23 -11.71
N LEU A 13 -5.45 -14.72 -10.82
CA LEU A 13 -5.32 -14.17 -9.47
C LEU A 13 -4.86 -12.71 -9.47
N TYR A 14 -3.95 -12.34 -10.38
CA TYR A 14 -3.48 -10.97 -10.53
C TYR A 14 -4.64 -10.05 -10.96
N VAL A 15 -5.46 -10.45 -11.93
CA VAL A 15 -6.66 -9.69 -12.35
C VAL A 15 -7.66 -9.56 -11.20
N VAL A 16 -7.96 -10.66 -10.49
CA VAL A 16 -8.83 -10.63 -9.31
C VAL A 16 -8.28 -9.66 -8.24
N THR A 17 -6.97 -9.66 -8.02
CA THR A 17 -6.31 -8.72 -7.09
C THR A 17 -6.49 -7.27 -7.52
N GLN A 18 -6.38 -6.97 -8.82
CA GLN A 18 -6.62 -5.61 -9.34
C GLN A 18 -8.07 -5.18 -9.17
N LEU A 19 -9.03 -6.05 -9.51
CA LEU A 19 -10.45 -5.76 -9.35
C LEU A 19 -10.81 -5.54 -7.87
N CYS A 20 -10.26 -6.35 -6.97
CA CYS A 20 -10.40 -6.20 -5.52
C CYS A 20 -9.84 -4.84 -5.05
N GLY A 21 -8.64 -4.47 -5.52
CA GLY A 21 -7.99 -3.21 -5.19
C GLY A 21 -8.70 -1.96 -5.73
N LEU A 22 -9.31 -2.04 -6.93
CA LEU A 22 -10.14 -0.97 -7.46
C LEU A 22 -11.47 -0.85 -6.70
N THR A 23 -12.06 -1.99 -6.35
CA THR A 23 -13.32 -2.05 -5.59
C THR A 23 -13.16 -1.38 -4.22
N MET A 24 -12.06 -1.64 -3.49
CA MET A 24 -11.84 -1.00 -2.19
C MET A 24 -11.70 0.53 -2.30
N ILE A 25 -11.07 1.07 -3.35
CA ILE A 25 -10.97 2.52 -3.58
C ILE A 25 -12.36 3.11 -3.84
N ILE A 26 -13.15 2.45 -4.70
CA ILE A 26 -14.52 2.89 -5.02
C ILE A 26 -15.37 2.89 -3.75
N LEU A 27 -15.33 1.81 -2.96
CA LEU A 27 -16.10 1.69 -1.73
C LEU A 27 -15.72 2.78 -0.70
N VAL A 28 -14.43 3.06 -0.50
CA VAL A 28 -14.01 4.15 0.40
C VAL A 28 -14.46 5.51 -0.11
N GLY A 29 -14.35 5.76 -1.42
CA GLY A 29 -14.85 6.98 -2.06
C GLY A 29 -16.36 7.14 -1.88
N CYS A 30 -17.14 6.09 -2.10
CA CYS A 30 -18.58 6.06 -1.84
C CYS A 30 -18.91 6.26 -0.37
N TRP A 31 -18.15 5.65 0.54
CA TRP A 31 -18.35 5.80 1.98
C TRP A 31 -18.16 7.25 2.42
N VAL A 32 -17.06 7.88 1.99
CA VAL A 32 -16.80 9.30 2.20
C VAL A 32 -17.90 10.18 1.57
N GLY A 33 -18.21 9.95 0.30
CA GLY A 33 -19.13 10.80 -0.47
C GLY A 33 -20.59 10.71 -0.03
N ILE A 34 -21.09 9.50 0.22
CA ILE A 34 -22.50 9.24 0.52
C ILE A 34 -22.79 9.42 2.02
N HIS A 35 -21.88 9.01 2.90
CA HIS A 35 -22.15 8.95 4.34
C HIS A 35 -21.43 10.00 5.18
N PHE A 36 -20.35 10.61 4.68
CA PHE A 36 -19.58 11.63 5.45
C PHE A 36 -19.51 13.00 4.79
N GLY A 37 -20.35 13.25 3.77
CA GLY A 37 -20.47 14.57 3.16
C GLY A 37 -19.31 14.98 2.25
N GLY A 38 -18.48 14.02 1.82
CA GLY A 38 -17.39 14.26 0.88
C GLY A 38 -16.09 14.72 1.53
N VAL A 39 -15.31 15.50 0.79
CA VAL A 39 -13.98 15.99 1.20
C VAL A 39 -13.95 17.51 1.28
N GLY A 40 -13.08 18.06 2.12
CA GLY A 40 -12.93 19.50 2.34
C GLY A 40 -11.48 19.90 2.58
N GLY A 41 -11.27 21.16 2.96
CA GLY A 41 -9.99 21.68 3.43
C GLY A 41 -10.08 22.18 4.87
N THR A 42 -9.07 22.93 5.29
CA THR A 42 -8.89 23.42 6.66
C THR A 42 -10.07 24.21 7.24
N ASP A 43 -10.91 24.81 6.40
CA ASP A 43 -12.13 25.52 6.82
C ASP A 43 -13.21 24.59 7.40
N ASN A 44 -13.15 23.29 7.07
CA ASN A 44 -14.02 22.25 7.63
C ASN A 44 -13.19 21.02 8.02
N PRO A 45 -12.61 21.01 9.23
CA PRO A 45 -11.75 19.93 9.72
C PRO A 45 -12.38 18.54 9.63
N LYS A 46 -13.71 18.43 9.78
CA LYS A 46 -14.42 17.13 9.68
C LYS A 46 -14.40 16.55 8.26
N LEU A 47 -14.51 17.40 7.23
CA LEU A 47 -14.45 16.97 5.83
C LEU A 47 -13.01 16.81 5.36
N GLU A 48 -12.08 17.60 5.89
CA GLU A 48 -10.65 17.44 5.63
C GLU A 48 -10.15 16.06 6.06
N PHE A 49 -10.56 15.58 7.24
CA PHE A 49 -10.22 14.23 7.72
C PHE A 49 -10.53 13.14 6.68
N ASN A 50 -11.57 13.30 5.85
CA ASN A 50 -12.00 12.26 4.92
C ASN A 50 -10.98 12.00 3.79
N TRP A 51 -10.02 12.90 3.57
CA TRP A 51 -8.86 12.60 2.72
C TRP A 51 -7.98 11.48 3.29
N HIS A 52 -7.90 11.37 4.62
CA HIS A 52 -7.07 10.39 5.29
C HIS A 52 -7.38 8.94 4.88
N PRO A 53 -8.60 8.39 5.10
CA PRO A 53 -8.90 7.02 4.69
C PRO A 53 -8.80 6.84 3.16
N LEU A 54 -9.15 7.85 2.36
CA LEU A 54 -9.08 7.75 0.90
C LEU A 54 -7.63 7.61 0.39
N PHE A 55 -6.75 8.52 0.82
CA PHE A 55 -5.34 8.50 0.40
C PHE A 55 -4.52 7.40 1.06
N MET A 56 -4.86 6.97 2.28
CA MET A 56 -4.24 5.76 2.87
C MET A 56 -4.59 4.50 2.06
N THR A 57 -5.83 4.36 1.61
CA THR A 57 -6.26 3.22 0.77
C THR A 57 -5.60 3.24 -0.60
N ILE A 58 -5.50 4.40 -1.24
CA ILE A 58 -4.83 4.51 -2.54
C ILE A 58 -3.31 4.29 -2.38
N GLY A 59 -2.68 4.98 -1.42
CA GLY A 59 -1.23 4.97 -1.22
C GLY A 59 -0.72 3.69 -0.57
N LEU A 60 -0.98 3.52 0.73
CA LEU A 60 -0.38 2.44 1.54
C LEU A 60 -1.02 1.07 1.36
N LEU A 61 -2.17 0.98 0.68
CA LEU A 61 -2.77 -0.31 0.33
C LEU A 61 -2.61 -0.58 -1.17
N PHE A 62 -3.33 0.13 -2.04
CA PHE A 62 -3.41 -0.21 -3.45
C PHE A 62 -2.07 -0.06 -4.19
N LEU A 63 -1.45 1.12 -4.13
CA LEU A 63 -0.18 1.40 -4.81
C LEU A 63 0.97 0.62 -4.18
N TYR A 64 1.01 0.51 -2.84
CA TYR A 64 1.98 -0.32 -2.14
C TYR A 64 1.90 -1.78 -2.63
N GLY A 65 0.73 -2.41 -2.54
CA GLY A 65 0.55 -3.80 -2.98
C GLY A 65 0.90 -4.03 -4.46
N ASN A 66 0.54 -3.08 -5.32
CA ASN A 66 0.91 -3.15 -6.74
C ASN A 66 2.41 -2.99 -7.00
N SER A 67 3.08 -2.11 -6.24
CA SER A 67 4.52 -1.97 -6.33
C SER A 67 5.27 -3.23 -5.89
N ILE A 68 4.76 -3.92 -4.85
CA ILE A 68 5.28 -5.23 -4.42
C ILE A 68 5.19 -6.26 -5.57
N LEU A 69 4.09 -6.25 -6.32
CA LEU A 69 3.83 -7.19 -7.41
C LEU A 69 4.42 -6.79 -8.76
N VAL A 70 4.99 -5.59 -8.90
CA VAL A 70 5.37 -5.02 -10.21
C VAL A 70 6.33 -5.92 -11.00
N TYR A 71 7.30 -6.54 -10.33
CA TYR A 71 8.25 -7.46 -10.97
C TYR A 71 7.58 -8.75 -11.48
N ARG A 72 6.48 -9.17 -10.86
CA ARG A 72 5.74 -10.39 -11.22
C ARG A 72 4.70 -10.10 -12.30
N GLY A 73 3.94 -9.01 -12.15
CA GLY A 73 2.94 -8.58 -13.12
C GLY A 73 3.53 -8.19 -14.47
N PHE A 74 4.67 -7.51 -14.46
CA PHE A 74 5.38 -7.06 -15.67
C PHE A 74 6.64 -7.87 -15.95
N ARG A 75 6.56 -9.19 -15.77
CA ARG A 75 7.72 -10.12 -15.82
C ARG A 75 8.58 -10.04 -17.09
N ASN A 76 7.99 -9.68 -18.23
CA ASN A 76 8.68 -9.60 -19.53
C ASN A 76 9.29 -8.22 -19.81
N VAL A 77 9.19 -7.27 -18.88
CA VAL A 77 9.78 -5.93 -19.01
C VAL A 77 11.23 -5.94 -18.53
N ARG A 78 12.07 -5.09 -19.11
CA ARG A 78 13.49 -4.91 -18.74
C ARG A 78 13.64 -4.56 -17.25
N LYS A 79 14.63 -5.17 -16.58
CA LYS A 79 14.85 -5.00 -15.13
C LYS A 79 15.05 -3.55 -14.69
N LYS A 80 15.74 -2.74 -15.49
CA LYS A 80 15.93 -1.30 -15.20
C LYS A 80 14.59 -0.54 -15.14
N THR A 81 13.71 -0.80 -16.11
CA THR A 81 12.37 -0.18 -16.14
C THR A 81 11.52 -0.64 -14.95
N LEU A 82 11.60 -1.92 -14.58
CA LEU A 82 10.89 -2.45 -13.40
C LEU A 82 11.37 -1.80 -12.08
N LYS A 83 12.67 -1.59 -11.92
CA LYS A 83 13.22 -0.87 -10.76
C LYS A 83 12.70 0.56 -10.66
N LEU A 84 12.69 1.27 -11.79
CA LEU A 84 12.17 2.63 -11.87
C LEU A 84 10.65 2.67 -11.59
N ALA A 85 9.89 1.72 -12.13
CA ALA A 85 8.46 1.61 -11.86
C ALA A 85 8.18 1.32 -10.38
N HIS A 86 8.89 0.36 -9.78
CA HIS A 86 8.78 0.04 -8.36
C HIS A 86 9.05 1.27 -7.47
N ALA A 87 10.16 1.97 -7.70
CA ALA A 87 10.48 3.17 -6.93
C ALA A 87 9.54 4.34 -7.22
N GLY A 88 9.08 4.50 -8.47
CA GLY A 88 8.12 5.55 -8.83
C GLY A 88 6.76 5.35 -8.16
N ILE A 89 6.23 4.12 -8.17
CA ILE A 89 4.96 3.79 -7.51
C ILE A 89 5.06 4.00 -6.00
N HIS A 90 6.15 3.55 -5.36
CA HIS A 90 6.36 3.81 -3.93
C HIS A 90 6.50 5.30 -3.60
N LEU A 91 7.13 6.09 -4.47
CA LEU A 91 7.21 7.54 -4.27
C LEU A 91 5.83 8.19 -4.31
N THR A 92 5.01 7.82 -5.29
CA THR A 92 3.62 8.31 -5.38
C THR A 92 2.82 7.90 -4.15
N ALA A 93 2.96 6.64 -3.69
CA ALA A 93 2.33 6.18 -2.47
C ALA A 93 2.79 6.99 -1.24
N PHE A 94 4.09 7.30 -1.14
CA PHE A 94 4.63 8.13 -0.06
C PHE A 94 4.04 9.54 -0.05
N VAL A 95 3.98 10.20 -1.21
CA VAL A 95 3.41 11.55 -1.32
C VAL A 95 1.96 11.57 -0.88
N LEU A 96 1.14 10.61 -1.35
CA LEU A 96 -0.26 10.49 -0.91
C LEU A 96 -0.38 10.24 0.59
N THR A 97 0.52 9.43 1.15
CA THR A 97 0.57 9.13 2.59
C THR A 97 0.89 10.39 3.40
N VAL A 98 1.85 11.20 2.96
CA VAL A 98 2.20 12.47 3.62
C VAL A 98 1.00 13.42 3.61
N ILE A 99 0.32 13.58 2.46
CA ILE A 99 -0.88 14.40 2.37
C ILE A 99 -1.97 13.86 3.32
N ALA A 100 -2.21 12.54 3.32
CA ALA A 100 -3.17 11.91 4.23
C ALA A 100 -2.85 12.16 5.71
N LEU A 101 -1.57 12.17 6.10
CA LEU A 101 -1.16 12.48 7.46
C LEU A 101 -1.39 13.95 7.79
N ILE A 102 -1.01 14.87 6.90
CA ILE A 102 -1.26 16.31 7.09
C ILE A 102 -2.75 16.53 7.35
N THR A 103 -3.64 15.97 6.53
CA THR A 103 -5.09 16.17 6.68
C THR A 103 -5.66 15.66 8.01
N VAL A 104 -5.15 14.56 8.57
CA VAL A 104 -5.62 14.08 9.88
C VAL A 104 -5.06 14.91 11.03
N PHE A 105 -3.77 15.28 10.99
CA PHE A 105 -3.18 16.15 12.01
C PHE A 105 -3.84 17.54 12.01
N ASP A 106 -4.07 18.12 10.83
CA ASP A 106 -4.77 19.39 10.69
C ASP A 106 -6.21 19.27 11.18
N SER A 107 -6.93 18.21 10.79
CA SER A 107 -8.32 18.00 11.26
C SER A 107 -8.45 17.94 12.78
N HIS A 108 -7.45 17.37 13.46
CA HIS A 108 -7.42 17.26 14.92
C HIS A 108 -7.04 18.59 15.57
N ASN A 109 -6.03 19.28 15.04
CA ASN A 109 -5.52 20.54 15.58
C ASN A 109 -6.52 21.69 15.40
N LEU A 110 -7.22 21.71 14.27
CA LEU A 110 -8.19 22.74 13.90
C LEU A 110 -9.60 22.47 14.44
N ALA A 111 -9.85 21.28 15.00
CA ALA A 111 -11.11 20.98 15.68
C ALA A 111 -11.30 21.91 16.89
N ASN A 112 -12.56 22.16 17.25
CA ASN A 112 -12.91 22.97 18.41
C ASN A 112 -13.85 22.20 19.36
N PRO A 113 -13.37 21.76 20.55
CA PRO A 113 -11.98 21.86 21.02
C PRO A 113 -11.02 20.96 20.21
N PRO A 114 -9.68 21.23 20.24
CA PRO A 114 -8.71 20.39 19.56
C PRO A 114 -8.72 18.94 20.06
N ILE A 115 -8.50 18.00 19.14
CA ILE A 115 -8.44 16.57 19.43
C ILE A 115 -6.98 16.17 19.68
N PRO A 116 -6.65 15.45 20.77
CA PRO A 116 -5.29 14.99 21.01
C PRO A 116 -4.78 14.07 19.87
N ASN A 117 -3.51 14.22 19.51
CA ASN A 117 -2.88 13.38 18.49
C ASN A 117 -2.19 12.16 19.10
N MET A 118 -2.00 11.11 18.29
CA MET A 118 -1.12 9.97 18.58
C MET A 118 -1.43 9.19 19.87
N TYR A 119 -2.69 9.13 20.32
CA TYR A 119 -3.07 8.38 21.53
C TYR A 119 -3.65 6.98 21.24
N SER A 120 -4.09 6.71 20.01
CA SER A 120 -4.74 5.43 19.66
C SER A 120 -3.74 4.40 19.14
N LEU A 121 -4.06 3.11 19.31
CA LEU A 121 -3.23 2.03 18.76
C LEU A 121 -3.16 2.09 17.23
N HIS A 122 -4.26 2.48 16.56
CA HIS A 122 -4.28 2.76 15.13
C HIS A 122 -3.17 3.75 14.75
N SER A 123 -3.06 4.88 15.47
CA SER A 123 -2.07 5.92 15.19
C SER A 123 -0.63 5.44 15.41
N TRP A 124 -0.35 4.66 16.45
CA TRP A 124 0.98 4.12 16.72
C TRP A 124 1.41 3.11 15.64
N MET A 125 0.53 2.17 15.30
CA MET A 125 0.82 1.17 14.27
C MET A 125 0.87 1.79 12.87
N GLY A 126 0.02 2.77 12.58
CA GLY A 126 0.03 3.53 11.33
C GLY A 126 1.32 4.30 11.14
N MET A 127 1.76 5.05 12.16
CA MET A 127 3.05 5.75 12.11
C MET A 127 4.23 4.77 12.02
N GLY A 128 4.17 3.64 12.72
CA GLY A 128 5.14 2.54 12.56
C GLY A 128 5.23 2.05 11.11
N ALA A 129 4.09 1.83 10.44
CA ALA A 129 4.05 1.43 9.03
C ALA A 129 4.67 2.49 8.11
N VAL A 130 4.38 3.78 8.35
CA VAL A 130 4.92 4.91 7.58
C VAL A 130 6.44 5.02 7.75
N ILE A 131 6.95 4.87 8.97
CA ILE A 131 8.39 4.89 9.25
C ILE A 131 9.09 3.72 8.57
N VAL A 132 8.55 2.49 8.69
CA VAL A 132 9.09 1.31 8.00
C VAL A 132 9.08 1.53 6.49
N PHE A 133 7.99 2.04 5.93
CA PHE A 133 7.87 2.37 4.51
C PHE A 133 8.95 3.35 4.07
N GLY A 134 9.11 4.47 4.78
CA GLY A 134 10.09 5.51 4.45
C GLY A 134 11.53 4.99 4.51
N LEU A 135 11.87 4.25 5.57
CA LEU A 135 13.19 3.62 5.72
C LEU A 135 13.46 2.61 4.59
N GLN A 136 12.47 1.77 4.24
CA GLN A 136 12.60 0.84 3.13
C GLN A 136 12.74 1.53 1.78
N TYR A 137 12.05 2.66 1.58
CA TYR A 137 12.17 3.44 0.36
C TYR A 137 13.59 4.00 0.19
N VAL A 138 14.11 4.67 1.23
CA VAL A 138 15.46 5.26 1.19
C VAL A 138 16.55 4.19 1.05
N ALA A 139 16.48 3.12 1.85
CA ALA A 139 17.45 2.04 1.80
C ALA A 139 17.38 1.26 0.47
N GLY A 140 16.18 0.98 -0.04
CA GLY A 140 15.98 0.33 -1.34
C GLY A 140 16.46 1.21 -2.51
N PHE A 141 16.18 2.51 -2.47
CA PHE A 141 16.65 3.46 -3.49
C PHE A 141 18.19 3.52 -3.52
N THR A 142 18.82 3.72 -2.36
CA THR A 142 20.28 3.82 -2.26
C THR A 142 21.00 2.51 -2.61
N ALA A 143 20.43 1.35 -2.26
CA ALA A 143 21.02 0.05 -2.57
C ALA A 143 20.82 -0.40 -4.03
N TYR A 144 19.66 -0.11 -4.64
CA TYR A 144 19.27 -0.74 -5.91
C TYR A 144 19.10 0.20 -7.12
N LEU A 145 19.01 1.51 -6.90
CA LEU A 145 18.91 2.52 -7.97
C LEU A 145 20.10 3.49 -7.99
N ALA A 146 20.55 3.96 -6.83
CA ALA A 146 21.74 4.80 -6.74
C ALA A 146 23.02 3.97 -6.91
N PRO A 147 24.10 4.55 -7.48
CA PRO A 147 25.42 3.95 -7.42
C PRO A 147 25.99 4.04 -5.99
N GLY A 148 26.93 3.14 -5.65
CA GLY A 148 27.76 3.27 -4.44
C GLY A 148 27.83 2.03 -3.54
N TRP A 149 26.78 1.21 -3.51
CA TRP A 149 26.81 -0.03 -2.72
C TRP A 149 27.62 -1.13 -3.42
N ARG A 150 28.44 -1.85 -2.66
CA ARG A 150 29.13 -3.07 -3.12
C ARG A 150 28.12 -4.19 -3.35
N GLU A 151 28.34 -5.03 -4.36
CA GLU A 151 27.40 -6.12 -4.71
C GLU A 151 27.16 -7.10 -3.55
N ALA A 152 28.19 -7.43 -2.77
CA ALA A 152 28.04 -8.29 -1.58
C ALA A 152 27.05 -7.72 -0.56
N LEU A 153 27.04 -6.39 -0.36
CA LEU A 153 26.09 -5.73 0.55
C LEU A 153 24.67 -5.73 -0.02
N LYS A 154 24.51 -5.53 -1.33
CA LYS A 154 23.19 -5.60 -2.00
C LYS A 154 22.57 -6.98 -1.88
N VAL A 155 23.38 -8.03 -2.02
CA VAL A 155 22.96 -9.43 -1.84
C VAL A 155 22.58 -9.70 -0.38
N ALA A 156 23.38 -9.26 0.58
CA ALA A 156 23.08 -9.43 2.01
C ALA A 156 21.83 -8.66 2.46
N TYR A 157 21.57 -7.49 1.87
CA TYR A 157 20.40 -6.66 2.21
C TYR A 157 19.08 -7.14 1.58
N MET A 158 19.14 -7.83 0.43
CA MET A 158 17.95 -8.23 -0.32
C MET A 158 16.89 -9.00 0.50
N PRO A 159 17.24 -9.98 1.34
CA PRO A 159 16.26 -10.68 2.17
C PRO A 159 15.55 -9.73 3.15
N LEU A 160 16.28 -8.77 3.74
CA LEU A 160 15.72 -7.79 4.67
C LEU A 160 14.78 -6.82 3.93
N HIS A 161 15.16 -6.37 2.74
CA HIS A 161 14.32 -5.49 1.93
C HIS A 161 12.97 -6.15 1.58
N ILE A 162 13.00 -7.42 1.17
CA ILE A 162 11.79 -8.20 0.87
C ILE A 162 10.95 -8.39 2.14
N TYR A 163 11.57 -8.84 3.25
CA TYR A 163 10.86 -9.09 4.50
C TYR A 163 10.18 -7.82 5.04
N PHE A 164 10.93 -6.73 5.18
CA PHE A 164 10.38 -5.49 5.75
C PHE A 164 9.40 -4.77 4.80
N GLY A 165 9.54 -4.93 3.48
CA GLY A 165 8.53 -4.47 2.53
C GLY A 165 7.19 -5.22 2.71
N LEU A 166 7.24 -6.54 2.89
CA LEU A 166 6.05 -7.35 3.19
C LEU A 166 5.46 -7.05 4.58
N PHE A 167 6.32 -6.97 5.61
CA PHE A 167 5.92 -6.65 6.97
C PHE A 167 5.24 -5.26 7.04
N GLY A 168 5.84 -4.24 6.41
CA GLY A 168 5.27 -2.90 6.36
C GLY A 168 3.90 -2.86 5.66
N PHE A 169 3.73 -3.63 4.59
CA PHE A 169 2.44 -3.75 3.90
C PHE A 169 1.37 -4.43 4.77
N VAL A 170 1.70 -5.54 5.45
CA VAL A 170 0.76 -6.20 6.38
C VAL A 170 0.41 -5.29 7.56
N LEU A 171 1.39 -4.55 8.09
CA LEU A 171 1.16 -3.58 9.16
C LEU A 171 0.26 -2.43 8.70
N ALA A 172 0.39 -1.97 7.45
CA ALA A 172 -0.50 -0.97 6.86
C ALA A 172 -1.95 -1.48 6.73
N ILE A 173 -2.14 -2.74 6.30
CA ILE A 173 -3.47 -3.38 6.25
C ILE A 173 -4.07 -3.45 7.67
N ALA A 174 -3.31 -3.91 8.65
CA ALA A 174 -3.77 -3.98 10.05
C ALA A 174 -4.14 -2.60 10.60
N SER A 175 -3.32 -1.58 10.34
CA SER A 175 -3.60 -0.20 10.74
C SER A 175 -4.86 0.34 10.06
N ALA A 176 -5.06 0.07 8.77
CA ALA A 176 -6.25 0.50 8.04
C ALA A 176 -7.54 -0.15 8.60
N LEU A 177 -7.50 -1.41 9.01
CA LEU A 177 -8.63 -2.08 9.67
C LEU A 177 -8.97 -1.42 11.01
N MET A 178 -7.96 -1.10 11.82
CA MET A 178 -8.16 -0.35 13.07
C MET A 178 -8.73 1.04 12.79
N GLY A 179 -8.24 1.75 11.76
CA GLY A 179 -8.72 3.08 11.40
C GLY A 179 -10.17 3.11 10.92
N ILE A 180 -10.57 2.16 10.07
CA ILE A 180 -11.98 2.00 9.66
C ILE A 180 -12.86 1.68 10.86
N THR A 181 -12.39 0.81 11.76
CA THR A 181 -13.12 0.45 12.99
C THR A 181 -13.29 1.64 13.93
N GLU A 182 -12.23 2.39 14.21
CA GLU A 182 -12.26 3.61 15.03
C GLU A 182 -13.22 4.64 14.43
N LYS A 183 -13.11 4.92 13.12
CA LYS A 183 -14.00 5.87 12.44
C LYS A 183 -15.47 5.42 12.47
N ALA A 184 -15.74 4.14 12.27
CA ALA A 184 -17.10 3.60 12.34
C ALA A 184 -17.70 3.78 13.73
N ILE A 185 -16.95 3.43 14.79
CA ILE A 185 -17.39 3.58 16.18
C ILE A 185 -17.65 5.04 16.54
N PHE A 186 -16.79 5.96 16.09
CA PHE A 186 -16.89 7.38 16.48
C PHE A 186 -17.89 8.19 15.66
N ALA A 187 -18.11 7.84 14.39
CA ALA A 187 -18.84 8.71 13.47
C ALA A 187 -20.18 8.13 12.98
N ILE A 188 -20.46 6.85 13.19
CA ILE A 188 -21.72 6.22 12.78
C ILE A 188 -22.62 6.04 14.01
N PRO A 189 -23.78 6.73 14.08
CA PRO A 189 -24.73 6.53 15.15
C PRO A 189 -25.24 5.09 15.17
N ASP A 190 -25.25 4.48 16.37
CA ASP A 190 -25.69 3.10 16.58
C ASP A 190 -25.11 2.12 15.56
N TYR A 191 -23.77 2.01 15.52
CA TYR A 191 -23.07 1.11 14.59
C TYR A 191 -23.57 -0.35 14.66
N SER A 192 -24.04 -0.79 15.83
CA SER A 192 -24.67 -2.10 16.06
C SER A 192 -25.94 -2.35 15.26
N SER A 193 -26.62 -1.32 14.77
CA SER A 193 -27.88 -1.44 14.01
C SER A 193 -27.72 -1.93 12.57
N PHE A 194 -26.50 -2.18 12.09
CA PHE A 194 -26.22 -2.53 10.69
C PHE A 194 -26.71 -1.47 9.69
N SER A 195 -26.57 -0.18 10.03
CA SER A 195 -26.81 0.92 9.09
C SER A 195 -25.97 0.76 7.81
N SER A 196 -26.44 1.32 6.69
CA SER A 196 -25.75 1.20 5.39
C SER A 196 -24.30 1.70 5.44
N ALA A 197 -24.03 2.79 6.18
CA ALA A 197 -22.69 3.29 6.43
C ALA A 197 -21.82 2.27 7.18
N GLY A 198 -22.39 1.58 8.17
CA GLY A 198 -21.68 0.56 8.96
C GLY A 198 -21.40 -0.71 8.17
N VAL A 199 -22.38 -1.20 7.41
CA VAL A 199 -22.20 -2.37 6.52
C VAL A 199 -21.13 -2.09 5.46
N MET A 200 -21.12 -0.88 4.89
CA MET A 200 -20.07 -0.50 3.93
C MET A 200 -18.69 -0.40 4.57
N ALA A 201 -18.57 0.13 5.80
CA ALA A 201 -17.31 0.13 6.56
C ALA A 201 -16.76 -1.30 6.75
N ASN A 202 -17.59 -2.24 7.19
CA ASN A 202 -17.21 -3.65 7.33
C ASN A 202 -16.82 -4.28 5.99
N THR A 203 -17.58 -4.00 4.93
CA THR A 203 -17.30 -4.50 3.58
C THR A 203 -15.93 -4.01 3.09
N ILE A 204 -15.61 -2.72 3.28
CA ILE A 204 -14.29 -2.15 2.98
C ILE A 204 -13.20 -2.93 3.73
N GLY A 205 -13.39 -3.19 5.03
CA GLY A 205 -12.45 -3.97 5.83
C GLY A 205 -12.23 -5.39 5.29
N CYS A 206 -13.29 -6.09 4.89
CA CYS A 206 -13.17 -7.40 4.25
C CYS A 206 -12.36 -7.33 2.95
N PHE A 207 -12.60 -6.33 2.10
CA PHE A 207 -11.82 -6.12 0.88
C PHE A 207 -10.35 -5.83 1.16
N TYR A 208 -10.01 -5.07 2.21
CA TYR A 208 -8.62 -4.87 2.61
C TYR A 208 -7.93 -6.20 2.96
N VAL A 209 -8.60 -7.06 3.74
CA VAL A 209 -8.04 -8.38 4.09
C VAL A 209 -7.85 -9.24 2.85
N ILE A 210 -8.86 -9.32 1.97
CA ILE A 210 -8.79 -10.12 0.74
C ILE A 210 -7.68 -9.61 -0.18
N PHE A 211 -7.61 -8.31 -0.41
CA PHE A 211 -6.55 -7.69 -1.22
C PHE A 211 -5.16 -7.97 -0.63
N GLY A 212 -5.00 -7.74 0.69
CA GLY A 212 -3.75 -8.00 1.39
C GLY A 212 -3.30 -9.46 1.28
N ALA A 213 -4.22 -10.40 1.51
CA ALA A 213 -3.94 -11.83 1.41
C ALA A 213 -3.53 -12.24 -0.02
N LEU A 214 -4.23 -11.74 -1.04
CA LEU A 214 -3.90 -12.00 -2.44
C LEU A 214 -2.52 -11.45 -2.82
N VAL A 215 -2.18 -10.22 -2.41
CA VAL A 215 -0.85 -9.64 -2.65
C VAL A 215 0.24 -10.46 -1.99
N VAL A 216 0.06 -10.83 -0.71
CA VAL A 216 1.02 -11.66 0.03
C VAL A 216 1.20 -13.03 -0.62
N TYR A 217 0.11 -13.69 -1.03
CA TYR A 217 0.18 -14.96 -1.73
C TYR A 217 0.93 -14.83 -3.07
N LEU A 218 0.53 -13.86 -3.90
CA LEU A 218 1.11 -13.64 -5.22
C LEU A 218 2.61 -13.29 -5.16
N VAL A 219 3.09 -12.63 -4.11
CA VAL A 219 4.52 -12.30 -3.95
C VAL A 219 5.34 -13.39 -3.26
N THR A 220 4.72 -14.28 -2.49
CA THR A 220 5.44 -15.37 -1.79
C THR A 220 5.49 -16.67 -2.60
N GLU A 221 4.56 -16.89 -3.54
CA GLU A 221 4.55 -18.06 -4.41
C GLU A 221 5.82 -18.12 -5.29
N GLY A 222 6.70 -19.08 -5.04
CA GLY A 222 8.01 -19.15 -5.69
C GLY A 222 7.93 -19.28 -7.21
N SER A 223 6.91 -19.97 -7.70
CA SER A 223 6.71 -20.21 -9.14
C SER A 223 6.35 -18.94 -9.94
N TYR A 224 5.84 -17.88 -9.30
CA TYR A 224 5.55 -16.61 -9.98
C TYR A 224 6.72 -15.61 -9.94
N LYS A 225 7.86 -15.97 -9.33
CA LYS A 225 9.05 -15.10 -9.31
C LYS A 225 9.53 -14.84 -10.75
N ARG A 226 9.85 -13.58 -11.04
CA ARG A 226 10.41 -13.18 -12.34
C ARG A 226 11.74 -13.89 -12.59
N LYS A 227 11.85 -14.58 -13.72
CA LYS A 227 13.12 -15.10 -14.26
C LYS A 227 13.84 -13.97 -15.03
N PRO A 228 15.18 -13.89 -15.03
CA PRO A 228 15.92 -12.97 -15.89
C PRO A 228 15.57 -13.18 -17.36
N ILE A 229 15.45 -12.10 -18.12
CA ILE A 229 15.31 -12.15 -19.60
C ILE A 229 16.69 -11.99 -20.26
N PRO A 230 16.89 -12.43 -21.52
CA PRO A 230 18.19 -12.35 -22.19
C PRO A 230 18.81 -10.94 -22.20
N GLU A 231 17.99 -9.89 -22.30
CA GLU A 231 18.45 -8.50 -22.28
C GLU A 231 19.00 -8.06 -20.91
N ASP A 232 18.63 -8.77 -19.83
CA ASP A 232 19.19 -8.51 -18.50
C ASP A 232 20.62 -9.10 -18.35
N THR A 233 20.99 -10.12 -19.14
CA THR A 233 22.28 -10.82 -19.03
C THR A 233 23.37 -10.22 -19.91
N VAL A 234 23.02 -9.60 -21.05
CA VAL A 234 23.99 -8.89 -21.93
C VAL A 234 24.67 -7.72 -21.20
N LEU A 235 24.00 -7.11 -20.22
CA LEU A 235 24.58 -6.06 -19.36
C LEU A 235 25.60 -6.59 -18.33
N LEU A 236 25.64 -7.90 -18.08
CA LEU A 236 26.62 -8.52 -17.18
C LEU A 236 27.92 -8.89 -17.90
N THR A 237 27.89 -9.04 -19.23
CA THR A 237 29.06 -9.39 -20.04
C THR A 237 29.77 -8.18 -20.65
N GLY A 238 29.12 -7.02 -20.72
CA GLY A 238 29.69 -5.78 -21.29
C GLY A 238 30.49 -4.89 -20.31
N VAL A 239 30.89 -5.42 -19.15
CA VAL A 239 31.74 -4.69 -18.16
C VAL A 239 33.20 -5.21 -18.17
N ASN A 240 33.54 -6.11 -19.09
CA ASN A 240 34.88 -6.67 -19.26
C ASN A 240 35.48 -6.39 -20.65
N GLU A 241 35.34 -5.17 -21.15
CA GLU A 241 36.23 -4.59 -22.18
C GLU A 241 36.61 -3.17 -21.79
#